data_AF-A0A1M3A015-F1
#
_entry.id   AF-A0A1M3A015-F1
#
_cell.length_a   1.000
_cell.length_b   1.000
_cell.length_c   1.000
_cell.angle_alpha   90.00
_cell.angle_beta   90.00
_cell.angle_gamma   90.00
#
_symmetry.space_group_name_H-M   'P 1'
#
loop_
_entity.id
_entity.type
_entity.pdbx_description
1 polymer ?
#
loop_
_entity_poly.entity_id
_entity_poly.type
_entity_poly.pdbx_seq_one_letter_code
_entity_poly.pdbx_strand_id
1 'polypeptide(L)'
;MTVFELAIFMCLYRAGQPRRVEDICKVIGGWFECVVDPPAAAAPIEHMLANRWVAEKGHGLCATEEGRRAARPLMSGMVRMLDHGTRLIDVALMMSVLRLSKGELDHGIRDL
;
A
#
# COMPACT_ATOMS: atom_id res chain seq x y z
N MET A 1 -3.69 -9.90 4.23
CA MET A 1 -3.38 -8.51 3.86
C MET A 1 -2.64 -8.53 2.54
N THR A 2 -3.31 -8.11 1.46
CA THR A 2 -2.72 -7.90 0.13
C THR A 2 -1.90 -6.61 0.09
N VAL A 3 -1.17 -6.36 -1.01
CA VAL A 3 -0.47 -5.06 -1.22
C VAL A 3 -1.46 -3.90 -1.22
N PHE A 4 -2.65 -4.09 -1.81
CA PHE A 4 -3.71 -3.09 -1.83
C PHE A 4 -4.26 -2.79 -0.43
N GLU A 5 -4.54 -3.82 0.37
CA GLU A 5 -4.98 -3.67 1.77
C GLU A 5 -3.89 -3.05 2.66
N LEU A 6 -2.62 -3.40 2.42
CA LEU A 6 -1.48 -2.79 3.10
C LEU A 6 -1.37 -1.30 2.77
N ALA A 7 -1.57 -0.92 1.50
CA ALA A 7 -1.60 0.49 1.10
C ALA A 7 -2.73 1.27 1.78
N ILE A 8 -3.94 0.72 1.81
CA ILE A 8 -5.08 1.29 2.55
C ILE A 8 -4.73 1.45 4.03
N PHE A 9 -4.20 0.39 4.67
CA PHE A 9 -3.81 0.43 6.07
C PHE A 9 -2.77 1.52 6.35
N MET A 10 -1.72 1.60 5.52
CA MET A 10 -0.67 2.60 5.68
C MET A 10 -1.17 4.03 5.46
N CYS A 11 -2.13 4.24 4.54
CA CYS A 11 -2.80 5.52 4.35
C CYS A 11 -3.52 5.95 5.63
N LEU A 12 -4.31 5.05 6.23
CA LEU A 12 -5.03 5.31 7.48
C LEU A 12 -4.10 5.51 8.68
N TYR A 13 -3.09 4.65 8.82
CA TYR A 13 -2.15 4.69 9.94
C TYR A 13 -1.34 5.99 9.94
N ARG A 14 -0.87 6.45 8.77
CA ARG A 14 -0.13 7.71 8.63
C ARG A 14 -1.01 8.95 8.79
N ALA A 15 -2.29 8.86 8.46
CA ALA A 15 -3.21 10.00 8.58
C ALA A 15 -3.45 10.41 10.04
N GLY A 16 -3.38 9.47 10.98
CA GLY A 16 -3.63 9.73 12.42
C GLY A 16 -5.08 10.09 12.78
N GLN A 17 -5.95 10.27 11.78
CA GLN A 17 -7.37 10.61 11.91
C GLN A 17 -8.22 9.76 10.96
N PRO A 18 -9.52 9.56 11.27
CA PRO A 18 -10.40 8.79 10.40
C PRO A 18 -10.48 9.37 8.98
N ARG A 19 -10.49 8.50 7.96
CA ARG A 19 -10.66 8.92 6.56
C ARG A 19 -11.83 8.22 5.90
N ARG A 20 -12.50 8.94 5.00
CA ARG A 20 -13.56 8.36 4.16
C ARG A 20 -12.95 7.55 3.02
N VAL A 21 -13.73 6.63 2.45
CA VAL A 21 -13.28 5.73 1.38
C VAL A 21 -12.80 6.52 0.16
N GLU A 22 -13.47 7.61 -0.18
CA GLU A 22 -13.13 8.47 -1.31
C GLU A 22 -11.75 9.10 -1.14
N ASP A 23 -11.44 9.58 0.08
CA ASP A 23 -10.12 10.16 0.40
C ASP A 23 -9.01 9.12 0.40
N ILE A 24 -9.32 7.90 0.87
CA ILE A 24 -8.39 6.77 0.83
C ILE A 24 -8.05 6.44 -0.63
N CYS A 25 -9.08 6.26 -1.47
CA CYS A 25 -8.94 5.92 -2.89
C CYS A 25 -8.12 6.98 -3.65
N LYS A 26 -8.34 8.27 -3.35
CA LYS A 26 -7.54 9.37 -3.91
C LYS A 26 -6.05 9.28 -3.55
N VAL A 27 -5.73 8.97 -2.29
CA VAL A 27 -4.34 8.86 -1.83
C VAL A 27 -3.65 7.64 -2.45
N ILE A 28 -4.28 6.46 -2.35
CA ILE A 28 -3.68 5.23 -2.86
C ILE A 28 -3.64 5.20 -4.38
N GLY A 29 -4.57 5.85 -5.07
CA GLY A 29 -4.51 6.04 -6.52
C GLY A 29 -3.28 6.85 -6.94
N GLY A 30 -2.90 7.86 -6.14
CA GLY A 30 -1.62 8.56 -6.33
C GLY A 30 -0.40 7.67 -6.12
N TRP A 31 -0.46 6.69 -5.23
CA TRP A 31 0.64 5.74 -5.00
C TRP A 31 0.75 4.66 -6.08
N PHE A 32 -0.39 4.20 -6.60
CA PHE A 32 -0.46 3.20 -7.67
C PHE A 32 -0.41 3.81 -9.07
N GLU A 33 -0.38 5.14 -9.18
CA GLU A 33 -0.42 5.88 -10.44
C GLU A 33 -1.61 5.49 -11.32
N CYS A 34 -2.75 5.18 -10.69
CA CYS A 34 -3.97 4.79 -11.38
C CYS A 34 -5.22 5.34 -10.67
N VAL A 35 -6.33 5.39 -11.38
CA VAL A 35 -7.63 5.74 -10.78
C VAL A 35 -8.14 4.53 -9.99
N VAL A 36 -8.36 4.73 -8.69
CA VAL A 36 -8.98 3.74 -7.83
C VAL A 36 -10.40 4.20 -7.52
N ASP A 37 -11.39 3.46 -8.02
CA ASP A 37 -12.81 3.76 -7.81
C ASP A 37 -13.27 3.22 -6.44
N PRO A 38 -13.99 3.99 -5.60
CA PRO A 38 -14.46 3.52 -4.29
C PRO A 38 -15.15 2.15 -4.25
N PRO A 39 -15.98 1.74 -5.24
CA PRO A 39 -16.55 0.40 -5.29
C PRO A 39 -15.49 -0.72 -5.35
N ALA A 40 -14.35 -0.49 -6.00
CA ALA A 40 -13.26 -1.47 -6.05
C ALA A 40 -12.58 -1.67 -4.69
N ALA A 41 -12.70 -0.69 -3.78
CA ALA A 41 -12.17 -0.78 -2.43
C ALA A 41 -13.14 -1.44 -1.43
N ALA A 42 -14.41 -1.69 -1.82
CA ALA A 42 -15.42 -2.21 -0.90
C ALA A 42 -15.05 -3.59 -0.34
N ALA A 43 -14.83 -4.60 -1.19
CA ALA A 43 -14.47 -5.95 -0.75
C ALA A 43 -13.15 -6.00 0.06
N PRO A 44 -12.07 -5.31 -0.34
CA PRO A 44 -10.87 -5.18 0.50
C PRO A 44 -11.16 -4.55 1.87
N ILE A 45 -11.94 -3.47 1.94
CA ILE A 45 -12.27 -2.80 3.20
C ILE A 45 -13.11 -3.70 4.10
N GLU A 46 -14.11 -4.40 3.56
CA GLU A 46 -14.92 -5.38 4.29
C GLU A 46 -14.03 -6.48 4.89
N HIS A 47 -13.09 -7.01 4.10
CA HIS A 47 -12.14 -8.00 4.58
C HIS A 47 -11.22 -7.44 5.69
N MET A 48 -10.76 -6.19 5.56
CA MET A 48 -9.94 -5.54 6.60
C MET A 48 -10.74 -5.30 7.89
N LEU A 49 -12.03 -4.94 7.79
CA LEU A 49 -12.93 -4.78 8.93
C LEU A 49 -13.19 -6.12 9.63
N ALA A 50 -13.47 -7.18 8.87
CA ALA A 50 -13.68 -8.52 9.41
C ALA A 50 -12.46 -9.04 10.20
N ASN A 51 -11.25 -8.70 9.74
CA ASN A 51 -10.00 -9.04 10.43
C ASN A 51 -9.58 -8.04 11.52
N ARG A 52 -10.39 -7.01 11.77
CA ARG A 52 -10.11 -5.92 12.73
C ARG A 52 -8.83 -5.15 12.45
N TRP A 53 -8.35 -5.13 11.20
CA TRP A 53 -7.16 -4.34 10.84
C TRP A 53 -7.46 -2.85 10.72
N VAL A 54 -8.71 -2.52 10.43
CA VAL A 54 -9.26 -1.17 10.47
C VAL A 54 -10.55 -1.20 11.28
N ALA A 55 -10.98 -0.05 11.74
CA ALA A 55 -12.25 0.13 12.44
C ALA A 55 -12.96 1.38 11.94
N GLU A 56 -14.29 1.36 12.01
CA GLU A 56 -15.10 2.56 11.78
C GLU A 56 -14.99 3.49 12.99
N LYS A 57 -14.77 4.78 12.72
CA LYS A 57 -14.72 5.84 13.73
C LYS A 57 -15.35 7.11 13.17
N GLY A 58 -16.53 7.45 13.68
CA GLY A 58 -17.34 8.54 13.14
C GLY A 58 -17.80 8.21 11.71
N HIS A 59 -17.48 9.08 10.76
CA HIS A 59 -17.84 8.90 9.35
C HIS A 59 -16.70 8.35 8.48
N GLY A 60 -15.66 7.75 9.09
CA GLY A 60 -14.51 7.23 8.36
C GLY A 60 -13.88 6.01 9.02
N LEU A 61 -12.81 5.53 8.40
CA LEU A 61 -12.02 4.39 8.84
C LEU A 61 -10.75 4.85 9.54
N CYS A 62 -10.32 4.13 10.58
CA CYS A 62 -9.03 4.32 11.23
C CYS A 62 -8.27 3.00 11.36
N ALA A 63 -6.94 3.09 11.36
CA ALA A 63 -6.08 1.94 11.63
C ALA A 63 -6.21 1.48 13.09
N THR A 64 -6.14 0.17 13.32
CA THR A 64 -6.13 -0.43 14.67
C THR A 64 -4.73 -0.94 15.05
N GLU A 65 -4.57 -1.33 16.32
CA GLU A 65 -3.34 -1.99 16.78
C GLU A 65 -3.20 -3.40 16.18
N GLU A 66 -4.31 -4.14 16.01
CA GLU A 66 -4.32 -5.44 15.32
C GLU A 66 -3.84 -5.31 13.87
N GLY A 67 -4.31 -4.28 13.16
CA GLY A 67 -3.84 -3.98 11.81
C GLY A 67 -2.36 -3.62 11.79
N ARG A 68 -1.88 -2.86 12.79
CA ARG A 68 -0.45 -2.53 12.93
C ARG A 68 0.39 -3.78 13.13
N ARG A 69 -0.06 -4.72 13.94
CA ARG A 69 0.62 -6.01 14.15
C ARG A 69 0.65 -6.85 12.87
N ALA A 70 -0.43 -6.84 12.09
CA ALA A 70 -0.49 -7.52 10.78
C ALA A 70 0.42 -6.85 9.73
N ALA A 71 0.46 -5.53 9.67
CA ALA A 71 1.24 -4.77 8.68
C ALA A 71 2.76 -4.75 8.98
N ARG A 72 3.16 -4.76 10.26
CA ARG A 72 4.57 -4.66 10.68
C ARG A 72 5.51 -5.70 10.05
N PRO A 73 5.20 -7.01 10.04
CA PRO A 73 6.08 -8.00 9.40
C PRO A 73 6.14 -7.80 7.89
N LEU A 74 5.05 -7.37 7.24
CA LEU A 74 5.02 -7.11 5.79
C LEU A 74 5.94 -5.94 5.43
N MET A 75 5.87 -4.83 6.17
CA MET A 75 6.77 -3.70 5.99
C MET A 75 8.24 -4.10 6.21
N SER A 76 8.51 -4.93 7.22
CA SER A 76 9.86 -5.43 7.48
C SER A 76 10.37 -6.32 6.33
N GLY A 77 9.49 -7.15 5.76
CA GLY A 77 9.77 -7.95 4.57
C GLY A 77 10.06 -7.09 3.35
N MET A 78 9.22 -6.07 3.06
CA MET A 78 9.42 -5.14 1.95
C MET A 78 10.75 -4.39 2.07
N VAL A 79 11.08 -3.86 3.25
CA VAL A 79 12.35 -3.16 3.48
C VAL A 79 13.53 -4.09 3.22
N ARG A 80 13.51 -5.33 3.74
CA ARG A 80 14.60 -6.29 3.52
C ARG A 80 14.72 -6.77 2.07
N MET A 81 13.59 -6.93 1.39
CA MET A 81 13.54 -7.31 -0.02
C MET A 81 14.17 -6.22 -0.89
N LEU A 82 13.83 -4.95 -0.63
CA LEU A 82 14.47 -3.82 -1.28
C LEU A 82 15.96 -3.75 -0.90
N ASP A 83 16.29 -4.02 0.36
CA ASP A 83 17.67 -3.99 0.87
C ASP A 83 18.56 -5.12 0.39
N HIS A 84 18.03 -6.10 -0.35
CA HIS A 84 18.75 -7.31 -0.77
C HIS A 84 19.53 -8.00 0.37
N GLY A 85 19.17 -7.72 1.64
CA GLY A 85 19.88 -8.19 2.82
C GLY A 85 21.27 -7.58 3.07
N THR A 86 21.72 -6.59 2.30
CA THR A 86 23.11 -6.09 2.34
C THR A 86 23.31 -4.80 3.16
N ARG A 87 22.24 -4.15 3.62
CA ARG A 87 22.26 -2.83 4.30
C ARG A 87 22.93 -1.71 3.50
N LEU A 88 23.08 -1.91 2.19
CA LEU A 88 23.79 -1.03 1.25
C LEU A 88 22.84 -0.65 0.10
N ILE A 89 21.67 -0.13 0.41
CA ILE A 89 20.84 0.47 -0.65
C ILE A 89 21.38 1.87 -0.93
N ASP A 90 22.04 2.04 -2.08
CA ASP A 90 21.92 3.31 -2.77
C ASP A 90 20.46 3.41 -3.26
N VAL A 91 19.65 4.17 -2.52
CA VAL A 91 18.21 4.33 -2.78
C VAL A 91 17.99 4.87 -4.19
N ALA A 92 18.91 5.67 -4.71
CA ALA A 92 18.82 6.17 -6.07
C ALA A 92 18.97 5.04 -7.09
N LEU A 93 19.91 4.10 -6.88
CA LEU A 93 20.10 2.95 -7.76
C LEU A 93 18.88 2.02 -7.72
N MET A 94 18.37 1.70 -6.53
CA MET A 94 17.16 0.88 -6.36
C MET A 94 15.95 1.50 -7.07
N MET A 95 15.73 2.80 -6.88
CA MET A 95 14.65 3.51 -7.57
C MET A 95 14.82 3.52 -9.09
N SER A 96 16.06 3.55 -9.58
CA SER A 96 16.36 3.46 -11.01
C SER A 96 15.98 2.10 -11.58
N VAL A 97 16.33 1.01 -10.87
CA VAL A 97 15.95 -0.36 -11.25
C VAL A 97 14.43 -0.54 -11.23
N LEU A 98 13.74 -0.12 -10.17
CA LEU A 98 12.28 -0.22 -10.08
C LEU A 98 11.57 0.56 -11.21
N ARG A 99 12.10 1.73 -11.59
CA ARG A 99 11.56 2.52 -12.71
C ARG A 99 11.80 1.85 -14.06
N LEU A 100 12.95 1.20 -14.25
CA LEU A 100 13.22 0.42 -15.47
C LEU A 100 12.21 -0.72 -15.61
N SER A 101 12.06 -1.55 -14.58
CA SER A 101 11.09 -2.66 -14.58
C SER A 101 9.65 -2.19 -14.75
N LYS A 102 9.28 -1.03 -14.18
CA LYS A 102 7.99 -0.40 -14.45
C LYS A 102 7.83 -0.07 -15.95
N GLY A 103 8.83 0.56 -16.56
CA GLY A 103 8.81 0.87 -17.98
C GLY A 103 8.68 -0.37 -18.87
N GLU A 104 9.30 -1.48 -18.49
CA GLU A 104 9.15 -2.78 -19.18
C GLU A 104 7.70 -3.31 -19.08
N LEU A 105 7.04 -3.14 -17.93
CA LEU A 105 5.62 -3.50 -17.77
C LEU A 105 4.68 -2.59 -18.56
N ASP A 106 4.98 -1.29 -18.63
CA ASP A 106 4.16 -0.30 -19.34
C ASP A 106 4.25 -0.44 -20.87
N HIS A 107 5.38 -0.93 -21.39
CA HIS A 107 5.67 -0.94 -22.83
C HIS A 107 5.90 -2.33 -23.43
N GLY A 108 5.94 -3.38 -22.61
CA GLY A 108 6.39 -4.71 -22.99
C GLY A 108 7.91 -4.78 -23.18
N ILE A 109 8.48 -5.98 -23.09
CA ILE A 109 9.89 -6.20 -23.46
C ILE A 109 9.97 -6.00 -24.97
N ARG A 110 10.68 -4.96 -25.42
CA ARG A 110 11.02 -4.83 -26.84
C ARG A 110 12.05 -5.90 -27.14
N ASP A 111 11.60 -6.98 -27.77
CA ASP A 111 12.48 -8.02 -28.32
C ASP A 111 13.56 -7.33 -29.21
N LEU A 112 14.82 -7.57 -28.87
CA LEU A 112 15.99 -7.34 -29.75
C LEU A 112 16.25 -8.62 -30.54
#